data_AF-A0A5B9D6P4-F1
#
_entry.id   AF-A0A5B9D6P4-F1
#
_cell.length_a   1.000
_cell.length_b   1.000
_cell.length_c   1.000
_cell.angle_alpha   90.00
_cell.angle_beta   90.00
_cell.angle_gamma   90.00
#
_symmetry.space_group_name_H-M   'P 1'
#
loop_
_entity.id
_entity.type
_entity.pdbx_description
1 polymer ?
#
loop_
_entity_poly.entity_id
_entity_poly.type
_entity_poly.pdbx_seq_one_letter_code
_entity_poly.pdbx_strand_id
1 'polypeptide(L)'
;MILQLPDIYPSDYMMTIDYYIWLAVVVIGIISIVIFFAKIYKVESIQKPYLYGITFFLLLLTLQRVAYIIAVKLNVDYNFWTNLGYICSLAGMTCFFLGIEKSVIKKTKYLLSLTTLLGVLIGLLSLFEFLNRDIAMMITYIISTLATVIIIALFAWMVSKSTGSIRRKSIITFIGVVVLFAGIMMDSELVYGTLWPTIPLLIPPILNSIGLITITITNMQ
;
A
#
# COMPACT_ATOMS: atom_id res chain seq x y z
N MET A 1 -14.33 12.11 -23.62
CA MET A 1 -13.36 12.88 -22.81
C MET A 1 -12.57 11.87 -22.01
N ILE A 2 -11.32 11.61 -22.41
CA ILE A 2 -10.41 10.78 -21.61
C ILE A 2 -10.16 11.57 -20.33
N LEU A 3 -10.25 10.92 -19.16
CA LEU A 3 -9.88 11.54 -17.88
C LEU A 3 -8.44 12.04 -18.00
N GLN A 4 -8.24 13.34 -18.19
CA GLN A 4 -6.93 13.95 -18.02
C GLN A 4 -6.60 13.84 -16.54
N LEU A 5 -5.56 13.07 -16.23
CA LEU A 5 -5.00 13.03 -14.89
C LEU A 5 -4.43 14.43 -14.61
N PRO A 6 -4.70 15.01 -13.42
CA PRO A 6 -4.06 16.26 -13.04
C PRO A 6 -2.54 16.09 -13.07
N ASP A 7 -1.83 17.05 -13.65
CA ASP A 7 -0.40 16.92 -13.92
C ASP A 7 0.48 16.96 -12.66
N ILE A 8 -0.01 17.55 -11.55
CA ILE A 8 0.74 17.77 -10.30
C ILE A 8 -0.23 17.84 -9.09
N TYR A 9 0.25 17.44 -7.90
CA TYR A 9 -0.39 17.75 -6.61
C TYR A 9 -0.63 19.28 -6.40
N PRO A 10 -1.60 19.68 -5.56
CA PRO A 10 -1.79 21.09 -5.20
C PRO A 10 -0.54 21.72 -4.59
N SER A 11 -0.33 23.02 -4.79
CA SER A 11 0.86 23.76 -4.33
C SER A 11 1.11 23.67 -2.82
N ASP A 12 0.07 23.43 -2.03
CA ASP A 12 0.13 23.42 -0.57
C ASP A 12 0.42 22.02 0.00
N TYR A 13 0.43 20.98 -0.85
CA TYR A 13 0.72 19.60 -0.45
C TYR A 13 2.20 19.43 -0.12
N MET A 14 2.48 18.80 1.02
CA MET A 14 3.79 18.67 1.67
C MET A 14 4.52 19.99 1.97
N MET A 15 3.79 21.09 2.18
CA MET A 15 4.40 22.39 2.46
C MET A 15 4.56 22.72 3.95
N THR A 16 3.80 22.08 4.85
CA THR A 16 3.74 22.47 6.26
C THR A 16 3.75 21.26 7.21
N ILE A 17 2.77 21.17 8.11
CA ILE A 17 2.66 20.11 9.12
C ILE A 17 2.41 18.74 8.50
N ASP A 18 1.74 18.70 7.35
CA ASP A 18 1.45 17.49 6.58
C ASP A 18 2.72 16.74 6.14
N TYR A 19 3.77 17.45 5.75
CA TYR A 19 5.09 16.87 5.46
C TYR A 19 5.67 16.10 6.65
N TYR A 20 5.62 16.69 7.85
CA TYR A 20 6.14 16.03 9.05
C TYR A 20 5.32 14.80 9.45
N ILE A 21 4.00 14.80 9.20
CA ILE A 21 3.17 13.62 9.40
C ILE A 21 3.55 12.53 8.37
N TRP A 22 3.83 12.88 7.12
CA TRP A 22 4.34 11.91 6.14
C TRP A 22 5.70 11.32 6.52
N LEU A 23 6.61 12.12 7.08
CA LEU A 23 7.85 11.59 7.65
C LEU A 23 7.58 10.63 8.82
N ALA A 24 6.62 10.96 9.68
CA ALA A 24 6.20 10.06 10.76
C ALA A 24 5.65 8.74 10.21
N VAL A 25 4.89 8.74 9.10
CA VAL A 25 4.45 7.52 8.41
C VAL A 25 5.64 6.65 7.99
N VAL A 26 6.70 7.25 7.44
CA VAL A 26 7.93 6.52 7.06
C VAL A 26 8.60 5.89 8.29
N VAL A 27 8.75 6.66 9.38
CA VAL A 27 9.34 6.17 10.63
C VAL A 27 8.52 5.04 11.24
N ILE A 28 7.19 5.17 11.30
CA ILE A 28 6.28 4.12 11.75
C ILE A 28 6.45 2.87 10.88
N GLY A 29 6.50 3.04 9.55
CA GLY A 29 6.73 1.94 8.61
C GLY A 29 8.02 1.18 8.91
N ILE A 30 9.13 1.89 9.12
CA ILE A 30 10.43 1.28 9.50
C ILE A 30 10.31 0.50 10.81
N ILE A 31 9.69 1.09 11.83
CA ILE A 31 9.47 0.42 13.12
C ILE A 31 8.64 -0.85 12.94
N SER A 32 7.55 -0.79 12.19
CA SER A 32 6.71 -1.94 11.86
C SER A 32 7.52 -3.05 11.18
N ILE A 33 8.32 -2.70 10.17
CA ILE A 33 9.18 -3.66 9.45
C ILE A 33 10.14 -4.37 10.41
N VAL A 34 10.83 -3.65 11.29
CA VAL A 34 11.73 -4.22 12.29
C VAL A 34 11.00 -5.18 13.23
N ILE A 35 9.83 -4.79 13.72
CA ILE A 35 8.99 -5.62 14.60
C ILE A 35 8.58 -6.92 13.89
N PHE A 36 8.09 -6.84 12.65
CA PHE A 36 7.68 -8.01 11.89
C PHE A 36 8.86 -8.92 11.55
N PHE A 37 10.02 -8.37 11.17
CA PHE A 37 11.25 -9.15 10.98
C PHE A 37 11.66 -9.90 12.26
N ALA A 38 11.66 -9.22 13.40
CA ALA A 38 11.97 -9.85 14.69
C ALA A 38 10.97 -10.97 15.04
N LYS A 39 9.68 -10.81 14.68
CA LYS A 39 8.65 -11.82 14.90
C LYS A 39 8.84 -13.06 14.03
N ILE A 40 9.30 -12.93 12.78
CA ILE A 40 9.50 -14.05 11.85
C ILE A 40 10.41 -15.14 12.44
N TYR A 41 11.43 -14.77 13.21
CA TYR A 41 12.35 -15.72 13.85
C TYR A 41 11.71 -16.53 14.99
N LYS A 42 10.61 -16.02 15.57
CA LYS A 42 9.96 -16.61 16.76
C LYS A 42 8.73 -17.45 16.43
N VAL A 43 8.22 -17.38 15.20
CA VAL A 43 7.00 -18.12 14.81
C VAL A 43 7.29 -19.44 14.12
N GLU A 44 6.30 -20.31 14.13
CA GLU A 44 6.31 -21.60 13.44
C GLU A 44 6.48 -21.44 11.92
N SER A 45 7.10 -22.46 11.30
CA SER A 45 7.34 -22.56 9.86
C SER A 45 6.11 -22.19 9.00
N ILE A 46 4.92 -22.66 9.39
CA ILE A 46 3.69 -22.48 8.61
C ILE A 46 3.23 -21.01 8.51
N GLN A 47 3.60 -20.17 9.49
CA GLN A 47 3.20 -18.76 9.53
C GLN A 47 4.23 -17.84 8.83
N LYS A 48 5.46 -18.32 8.61
CA LYS A 48 6.54 -17.51 8.03
C LYS A 48 6.22 -16.92 6.66
N PRO A 49 5.64 -17.66 5.69
CA PRO A 49 5.33 -17.09 4.37
C PRO A 49 4.40 -15.87 4.44
N TYR A 50 3.41 -15.92 5.33
CA TYR A 50 2.49 -14.80 5.56
C TYR A 50 3.22 -13.57 6.12
N LEU A 51 4.03 -13.78 7.16
CA LEU A 51 4.78 -12.69 7.79
C LEU A 51 5.82 -12.09 6.85
N TYR A 52 6.51 -12.90 6.04
CA TYR A 52 7.38 -12.38 4.97
C TYR A 52 6.56 -11.53 3.99
N GLY A 53 5.41 -12.01 3.52
CA GLY A 53 4.55 -11.25 2.61
C GLY A 53 4.14 -9.88 3.17
N ILE A 54 3.71 -9.82 4.43
CA ILE A 54 3.39 -8.55 5.11
C ILE A 54 4.63 -7.68 5.28
N THR A 55 5.76 -8.24 5.69
CA THR A 55 6.99 -7.47 5.95
C THR A 55 7.50 -6.81 4.67
N PHE A 56 7.54 -7.56 3.57
CA PHE A 56 7.93 -7.01 2.26
C PHE A 56 6.90 -6.03 1.71
N PHE A 57 5.60 -6.26 1.94
CA PHE A 57 4.56 -5.26 1.65
C PHE A 57 4.83 -3.94 2.38
N LEU A 58 5.07 -3.97 3.68
CA LEU A 58 5.35 -2.77 4.48
C LEU A 58 6.65 -2.09 4.06
N LEU A 59 7.69 -2.85 3.72
CA LEU A 59 8.94 -2.33 3.18
C LEU A 59 8.70 -1.56 1.89
N LEU A 60 8.00 -2.16 0.93
CA LEU A 60 7.75 -1.55 -0.36
C LEU A 60 6.76 -0.39 -0.27
N LEU A 61 5.79 -0.43 0.64
CA LEU A 61 4.91 0.69 0.96
C LEU A 61 5.68 1.87 1.58
N THR A 62 6.66 1.57 2.44
CA THR A 62 7.55 2.60 3.02
C THR A 62 8.45 3.22 1.95
N LEU A 63 9.00 2.40 1.05
CA LEU A 63 9.80 2.88 -0.09
C LEU A 63 8.97 3.71 -1.07
N GLN A 64 7.73 3.30 -1.36
CA GLN A 64 6.79 4.14 -2.12
C GLN A 64 6.68 5.53 -1.49
N ARG A 65 6.51 5.59 -0.16
CA ARG A 65 6.35 6.86 0.53
C ARG A 65 7.59 7.74 0.43
N VAL A 66 8.77 7.15 0.58
CA VAL A 66 10.04 7.86 0.36
C VAL A 66 10.12 8.40 -1.06
N ALA A 67 9.76 7.60 -2.07
CA ALA A 67 9.76 8.02 -3.47
C ALA A 67 8.81 9.21 -3.71
N TYR A 68 7.59 9.18 -3.16
CA TYR A 68 6.66 10.32 -3.26
C TYR A 68 7.14 11.57 -2.54
N ILE A 69 7.78 11.43 -1.37
CA ILE A 69 8.39 12.58 -0.70
C ILE A 69 9.48 13.20 -1.57
N ILE A 70 10.32 12.39 -2.21
CA ILE A 70 11.36 12.90 -3.13
C ILE A 70 10.72 13.58 -4.34
N ALA A 71 9.73 12.93 -4.97
CA ALA A 71 9.04 13.46 -6.14
C ALA A 71 8.40 14.83 -5.85
N VAL A 72 7.60 14.91 -4.78
CA VAL A 72 6.75 16.07 -4.49
C VAL A 72 7.53 17.15 -3.75
N LYS A 73 8.24 16.81 -2.68
CA LYS A 73 8.87 17.82 -1.82
C LYS A 73 10.18 18.35 -2.39
N LEU A 74 10.99 17.48 -2.97
CA LEU A 74 12.28 17.86 -3.55
C LEU A 74 12.15 18.28 -5.02
N ASN A 75 11.03 17.94 -5.67
CA ASN A 75 10.76 18.21 -7.09
C ASN A 75 11.89 17.73 -8.01
N VAL A 76 12.53 16.62 -7.64
CA VAL A 76 13.59 15.96 -8.41
C VAL A 76 12.91 14.90 -9.27
N ASP A 77 13.11 14.94 -10.59
CA ASP A 77 12.63 13.95 -11.56
C ASP A 77 11.23 13.39 -11.23
N TYR A 78 10.25 14.29 -11.06
CA TYR A 78 8.91 13.97 -10.55
C TYR A 78 8.30 12.69 -11.15
N ASN A 79 8.35 12.56 -12.48
CA ASN A 79 7.79 11.42 -13.21
C ASN A 79 8.49 10.10 -12.87
N PHE A 80 9.82 10.13 -12.72
CA PHE A 80 10.58 8.94 -12.37
C PHE A 80 10.22 8.46 -10.96
N TRP A 81 10.24 9.36 -9.98
CA TRP A 81 9.99 9.02 -8.59
C TRP A 81 8.53 8.67 -8.30
N THR A 82 7.57 9.31 -8.97
CA THR A 82 6.16 8.91 -8.90
C THR A 82 5.95 7.51 -9.49
N ASN A 83 6.48 7.24 -10.68
CA ASN A 83 6.43 5.90 -11.29
C ASN A 83 7.08 4.83 -10.41
N LEU A 84 8.25 5.13 -9.83
CA LEU A 84 8.90 4.24 -8.88
C LEU A 84 8.01 3.97 -7.65
N GLY A 85 7.34 5.00 -7.14
CA GLY A 85 6.36 4.85 -6.06
C GLY A 85 5.22 3.90 -6.42
N TYR A 86 4.62 4.04 -7.60
CA TYR A 86 3.57 3.13 -8.09
C TYR A 86 4.07 1.68 -8.22
N ILE A 87 5.27 1.49 -8.77
CA ILE A 87 5.92 0.17 -8.90
C ILE A 87 6.13 -0.46 -7.52
N CYS A 88 6.67 0.30 -6.56
CA CYS A 88 6.85 -0.16 -5.19
C CYS A 88 5.50 -0.57 -4.56
N SER A 89 4.45 0.23 -4.74
CA SER A 89 3.12 -0.09 -4.23
C SER A 89 2.60 -1.44 -4.75
N LEU A 90 2.64 -1.64 -6.08
CA LEU A 90 2.18 -2.87 -6.72
C LEU A 90 3.06 -4.07 -6.34
N ALA A 91 4.38 -3.90 -6.29
CA ALA A 91 5.30 -4.95 -5.85
C ALA A 91 5.03 -5.35 -4.39
N GLY A 92 4.71 -4.37 -3.55
CA GLY A 92 4.24 -4.62 -2.19
C GLY A 92 2.98 -5.49 -2.18
N MET A 93 1.98 -5.15 -3.00
CA MET A 93 0.76 -5.95 -3.12
C MET A 93 1.03 -7.37 -3.63
N THR A 94 1.98 -7.53 -4.56
CA THR A 94 2.43 -8.86 -5.02
C THR A 94 3.01 -9.67 -3.89
N CYS A 95 3.90 -9.11 -3.08
CA CYS A 95 4.44 -9.78 -1.89
C CYS A 95 3.35 -10.16 -0.89
N PHE A 96 2.39 -9.26 -0.66
CA PHE A 96 1.26 -9.49 0.23
C PHE A 96 0.39 -10.68 -0.24
N PHE A 97 -0.06 -10.66 -1.49
CA PHE A 97 -0.85 -11.75 -2.06
C PHE A 97 -0.07 -13.05 -2.11
N LEU A 98 1.20 -13.02 -2.49
CA LEU A 98 2.04 -14.23 -2.52
C LEU A 98 2.14 -14.86 -1.11
N GLY A 99 2.26 -14.04 -0.07
CA GLY A 99 2.23 -14.49 1.32
C GLY A 99 0.91 -15.19 1.65
N ILE A 100 -0.23 -14.54 1.37
CA ILE A 100 -1.58 -15.07 1.62
C ILE A 100 -1.86 -16.35 0.83
N GLU A 101 -1.52 -16.40 -0.46
CA GLU A 101 -1.80 -17.55 -1.32
C GLU A 101 -0.97 -18.77 -0.91
N LYS A 102 0.24 -18.57 -0.36
CA LYS A 102 1.06 -19.66 0.20
C LYS A 102 0.55 -20.17 1.54
N SER A 103 0.04 -19.29 2.42
CA SER A 103 -0.28 -19.65 3.80
C SER A 103 -1.77 -19.87 4.08
N VAL A 104 -2.67 -19.07 3.48
CA VAL A 104 -4.10 -19.01 3.82
C VAL A 104 -4.97 -19.56 2.69
N ILE A 105 -4.81 -19.09 1.46
CA ILE A 105 -5.75 -19.36 0.36
C ILE A 105 -5.05 -20.07 -0.80
N LYS A 106 -4.67 -21.33 -0.57
CA LYS A 106 -3.93 -22.15 -1.54
C LYS A 106 -4.68 -22.45 -2.84
N LYS A 107 -6.01 -22.24 -2.86
CA LYS A 107 -6.88 -22.57 -4.00
C LYS A 107 -6.73 -21.62 -5.19
N THR A 108 -6.26 -20.39 -4.99
CA THR A 108 -6.14 -19.39 -6.05
C THR A 108 -4.96 -19.64 -6.99
N LYS A 109 -4.05 -20.56 -6.65
CA LYS A 109 -2.87 -20.95 -7.47
C LYS A 109 -2.06 -19.74 -7.97
N TYR A 110 -1.79 -18.77 -7.08
CA TYR A 110 -1.00 -17.57 -7.38
C TYR A 110 -1.65 -16.55 -8.33
N LEU A 111 -2.94 -16.70 -8.65
CA LEU A 111 -3.61 -15.79 -9.56
C LEU A 111 -3.54 -14.33 -9.09
N LEU A 112 -3.71 -14.06 -7.79
CA LEU A 112 -3.73 -12.70 -7.25
C LEU A 112 -2.36 -12.04 -7.28
N SER A 113 -1.33 -12.78 -6.87
CA SER A 113 0.06 -12.32 -6.95
C SER A 113 0.50 -12.11 -8.40
N LEU A 114 0.11 -12.98 -9.34
CA LEU A 114 0.41 -12.80 -10.76
C LEU A 114 -0.27 -11.56 -11.35
N THR A 115 -1.53 -11.27 -11.00
CA THR A 115 -2.23 -10.07 -11.49
C THR A 115 -1.54 -8.79 -11.05
N THR A 116 -1.12 -8.71 -9.78
CA THR A 116 -0.36 -7.53 -9.29
C THR A 116 1.05 -7.46 -9.86
N LEU A 117 1.71 -8.60 -10.08
CA LEU A 117 3.02 -8.66 -10.74
C LEU A 117 2.96 -8.15 -12.17
N LEU A 118 1.90 -8.45 -12.93
CA LEU A 118 1.69 -7.87 -14.26
C LEU A 118 1.64 -6.35 -14.19
N GLY A 119 0.99 -5.78 -13.16
CA GLY A 119 1.02 -4.34 -12.93
C GLY A 119 2.43 -3.79 -12.68
N VAL A 120 3.25 -4.49 -11.89
CA VAL A 120 4.67 -4.14 -11.68
C VAL A 120 5.43 -4.11 -13.01
N LEU A 121 5.24 -5.12 -13.85
CA LEU A 121 5.88 -5.19 -15.17
C LEU A 121 5.44 -4.04 -16.09
N ILE A 122 4.16 -3.70 -16.08
CA ILE A 122 3.62 -2.55 -16.83
C ILE A 122 4.23 -1.23 -16.33
N GLY A 123 4.36 -1.07 -15.01
CA GLY A 123 5.02 0.08 -14.40
C GLY A 123 6.49 0.18 -14.82
N LEU A 124 7.23 -0.94 -14.83
CA LEU A 124 8.62 -0.98 -15.29
C LEU A 124 8.75 -0.63 -16.77
N LEU A 125 7.88 -1.15 -17.64
CA LEU A 125 7.87 -0.78 -19.07
C LEU A 125 7.66 0.72 -19.25
N SER A 126 6.81 1.34 -18.43
CA SER A 126 6.63 2.80 -18.46
C SER A 126 7.81 3.57 -17.91
N LEU A 127 8.46 3.09 -16.85
CA LEU A 127 9.64 3.71 -16.25
C LEU A 127 10.82 3.79 -17.24
N PHE A 128 10.95 2.80 -18.12
CA PHE A 128 11.97 2.75 -19.17
C PHE A 128 11.45 3.26 -20.53
N GLU A 129 10.36 4.02 -20.54
CA GLU A 129 9.79 4.68 -21.74
C GLU A 129 9.36 3.73 -22.88
N PHE A 130 9.23 2.42 -22.60
CA PHE A 130 8.68 1.45 -23.56
C PHE A 130 7.15 1.49 -23.66
N LEU A 131 6.47 2.09 -22.68
CA LEU A 131 5.02 2.25 -22.63
C LEU A 131 4.65 3.68 -22.22
N ASN A 132 3.64 4.26 -22.86
CA ASN A 132 3.11 5.57 -22.49
C ASN A 132 2.67 5.59 -21.01
N ARG A 133 3.09 6.62 -20.28
CA ARG A 133 2.86 6.79 -18.84
C ARG A 133 1.39 6.78 -18.46
N ASP A 134 0.55 7.53 -19.18
CA ASP A 134 -0.87 7.66 -18.84
C ASP A 134 -1.59 6.31 -18.95
N ILE A 135 -1.26 5.53 -19.97
CA ILE A 135 -1.76 4.16 -20.15
C ILE A 135 -1.31 3.28 -18.98
N ALA A 136 -0.04 3.33 -18.61
CA ALA A 136 0.50 2.53 -17.51
C ALA A 136 -0.11 2.90 -16.15
N MET A 137 -0.29 4.20 -15.90
CA MET A 137 -0.95 4.72 -14.69
C MET A 137 -2.42 4.27 -14.63
N MET A 138 -3.16 4.36 -15.74
CA MET A 138 -4.54 3.90 -15.80
C MET A 138 -4.67 2.41 -15.48
N ILE A 139 -3.81 1.56 -16.07
CA ILE A 139 -3.80 0.13 -15.78
C ILE A 139 -3.42 -0.13 -14.32
N THR A 140 -2.41 0.58 -13.81
CA THR A 140 -1.99 0.49 -12.41
C THR A 140 -3.13 0.83 -11.46
N TYR A 141 -3.90 1.89 -11.72
CA TYR A 141 -5.05 2.27 -10.91
C TYR A 141 -6.16 1.20 -10.92
N ILE A 142 -6.42 0.59 -12.07
CA ILE A 142 -7.40 -0.51 -12.18
C ILE A 142 -6.93 -1.70 -11.34
N ILE A 143 -5.67 -2.13 -11.52
CA ILE A 143 -5.10 -3.27 -10.79
C ILE A 143 -5.06 -3.00 -9.28
N SER A 144 -4.61 -1.83 -8.84
CA SER A 144 -4.53 -1.48 -7.42
C SER A 144 -5.91 -1.39 -6.76
N THR A 145 -6.91 -0.89 -7.48
CA THR A 145 -8.29 -0.82 -6.99
C THR A 145 -8.88 -2.22 -6.82
N LEU A 146 -8.74 -3.07 -7.85
CA LEU A 146 -9.19 -4.47 -7.78
C LEU A 146 -8.46 -5.22 -6.66
N ALA A 147 -7.14 -5.05 -6.54
CA ALA A 147 -6.34 -5.62 -5.46
C ALA A 147 -6.86 -5.20 -4.08
N THR A 148 -7.13 -3.91 -3.90
CA THR A 148 -7.66 -3.36 -2.63
C THR A 148 -9.02 -3.98 -2.28
N VAL A 149 -9.94 -4.05 -3.25
CA VAL A 149 -11.26 -4.69 -3.05
C VAL A 149 -11.11 -6.16 -2.68
N ILE A 150 -10.21 -6.88 -3.35
CA ILE A 150 -9.93 -8.29 -3.04
C ILE A 150 -9.37 -8.42 -1.63
N ILE A 151 -8.41 -7.59 -1.23
CA ILE A 151 -7.85 -7.60 0.14
C ILE A 151 -8.96 -7.41 1.17
N ILE A 152 -9.85 -6.43 0.97
CA ILE A 152 -10.99 -6.18 1.86
C ILE A 152 -11.89 -7.43 1.93
N ALA A 153 -12.24 -8.02 0.79
CA ALA A 153 -13.06 -9.23 0.73
C ALA A 153 -12.39 -10.43 1.44
N LEU A 154 -11.08 -10.58 1.30
CA LEU A 154 -10.31 -11.63 1.96
C LEU A 154 -10.33 -11.49 3.48
N PHE A 155 -10.14 -10.28 4.00
CA PHE A 155 -10.23 -10.05 5.44
C PHE A 155 -11.65 -10.24 5.98
N ALA A 156 -12.67 -9.77 5.26
CA ALA A 156 -14.07 -10.03 5.62
C ALA A 156 -14.36 -11.55 5.69
N TRP A 157 -13.85 -12.30 4.71
CA TRP A 157 -13.93 -13.76 4.71
C TRP A 157 -13.19 -14.39 5.90
N MET A 158 -11.96 -13.97 6.20
CA MET A 158 -11.21 -14.46 7.37
C MET A 158 -11.92 -14.18 8.70
N VAL A 159 -12.52 -13.00 8.86
CA VAL A 159 -13.33 -12.62 10.03
C VAL A 159 -14.57 -13.50 10.15
N SER A 160 -15.19 -13.89 9.03
CA SER A 160 -16.36 -14.77 9.03
C SER A 160 -16.04 -16.21 9.45
N LYS A 161 -14.80 -16.66 9.18
CA LYS A 161 -14.34 -18.04 9.44
C LYS A 161 -13.59 -18.23 10.75
N SER A 162 -13.20 -17.15 11.42
CA SER A 162 -12.47 -17.19 12.69
C SER A 162 -13.41 -17.10 13.89
N THR A 163 -13.04 -17.68 15.02
CA THR A 163 -13.77 -17.58 16.30
C THR A 163 -12.87 -17.09 17.44
N GLY A 164 -13.47 -16.67 18.56
CA GLY A 164 -12.75 -16.29 19.78
C GLY A 164 -11.73 -15.17 19.62
N SER A 165 -10.56 -15.34 20.23
CA SER A 165 -9.46 -14.37 20.21
C SER A 165 -8.90 -14.13 18.81
N ILE A 166 -8.86 -15.18 17.97
CA ILE A 166 -8.42 -15.08 16.57
C ILE A 166 -9.35 -14.16 15.78
N ARG A 167 -10.68 -14.30 15.96
CA ARG A 167 -11.66 -13.43 15.31
C ARG A 167 -11.44 -11.96 15.68
N ARG A 168 -11.25 -11.67 16.97
CA ARG A 168 -11.01 -10.30 17.45
C ARG A 168 -9.76 -9.70 16.82
N LYS A 169 -8.65 -10.45 16.77
CA LYS A 169 -7.40 -10.01 16.11
C LYS A 169 -7.61 -9.77 14.61
N SER A 170 -8.31 -10.67 13.91
CA SER A 170 -8.64 -10.50 12.50
C SER A 170 -9.50 -9.27 12.23
N ILE A 171 -10.48 -8.96 13.09
CA ILE A 171 -11.32 -7.75 12.96
C ILE A 171 -10.49 -6.49 13.11
N ILE A 172 -9.65 -6.40 14.14
CA ILE A 172 -8.83 -5.20 14.36
C ILE A 172 -7.81 -5.03 13.23
N THR A 173 -7.20 -6.14 12.77
CA THR A 173 -6.29 -6.12 11.61
C THR A 173 -7.03 -5.67 10.34
N PHE A 174 -8.26 -6.16 10.12
CA PHE A 174 -9.10 -5.73 9.01
C PHE A 174 -9.39 -4.23 9.05
N ILE A 175 -9.78 -3.69 10.20
CA ILE A 175 -10.01 -2.26 10.38
C ILE A 175 -8.73 -1.48 10.06
N GLY A 176 -7.58 -1.92 10.59
CA GLY A 176 -6.28 -1.30 10.30
C GLY A 176 -5.94 -1.30 8.80
N VAL A 177 -6.23 -2.39 8.10
CA VAL A 177 -6.05 -2.52 6.64
C VAL A 177 -6.99 -1.58 5.89
N VAL A 178 -8.28 -1.55 6.23
CA VAL A 178 -9.26 -0.65 5.60
C VAL A 178 -8.85 0.81 5.79
N VAL A 179 -8.44 1.20 7.00
CA VAL A 179 -7.98 2.55 7.32
C VAL A 179 -6.70 2.91 6.55
N LEU A 180 -5.74 1.97 6.47
CA LEU A 180 -4.51 2.14 5.68
C LEU A 180 -4.83 2.39 4.20
N PHE A 181 -5.64 1.51 3.58
CA PHE A 181 -5.98 1.62 2.17
C PHE A 181 -6.85 2.84 1.86
N ALA A 182 -7.74 3.24 2.76
CA ALA A 182 -8.46 4.51 2.62
C ALA A 182 -7.49 5.70 2.58
N GLY A 183 -6.49 5.71 3.48
CA GLY A 183 -5.42 6.70 3.45
C GLY A 183 -4.63 6.71 2.13
N ILE A 184 -4.26 5.53 1.60
CA ILE A 184 -3.55 5.42 0.32
C ILE A 184 -4.41 5.90 -0.86
N MET A 185 -5.70 5.53 -0.89
CA MET A 185 -6.60 5.94 -1.97
C MET A 185 -6.82 7.44 -1.97
N MET A 186 -7.03 8.04 -0.79
CA MET A 186 -7.20 9.48 -0.63
C MET A 186 -5.93 10.27 -0.98
N ASP A 187 -4.76 9.65 -0.85
CA ASP A 187 -3.47 10.23 -1.21
C ASP A 187 -3.09 10.09 -2.70
N SER A 188 -3.87 9.32 -3.47
CA SER A 188 -3.59 9.17 -4.90
C SER A 188 -3.76 10.50 -5.64
N GLU A 189 -2.85 10.80 -6.57
CA GLU A 189 -2.85 12.03 -7.37
C GLU A 189 -4.21 12.27 -8.05
N LEU A 190 -4.86 11.21 -8.56
CA LEU A 190 -6.20 11.29 -9.13
C LEU A 190 -7.25 11.78 -8.13
N VAL A 191 -7.33 11.17 -6.94
CA VAL A 191 -8.33 11.52 -5.92
C VAL A 191 -8.03 12.90 -5.35
N TYR A 192 -6.76 13.20 -5.11
CA TYR A 192 -6.32 14.47 -4.57
C TYR A 192 -6.60 15.63 -5.52
N GLY A 193 -6.20 15.51 -6.79
CA GLY A 193 -6.39 16.57 -7.77
C GLY A 193 -7.84 16.76 -8.19
N THR A 194 -8.73 15.78 -7.96
CA THR A 194 -10.17 15.92 -8.25
C THR A 194 -11.00 16.39 -7.06
N LEU A 195 -10.62 16.03 -5.82
CA LEU A 195 -11.41 16.32 -4.62
C LEU A 195 -10.83 17.45 -3.76
N TRP A 196 -9.66 17.98 -4.07
CA TRP A 196 -9.11 19.17 -3.41
C TRP A 196 -10.01 20.40 -3.64
N PRO A 197 -10.31 21.25 -2.63
CA PRO A 197 -9.86 21.21 -1.22
C PRO A 197 -10.80 20.49 -0.25
N THR A 198 -11.76 19.70 -0.73
CA THR A 198 -12.76 19.02 0.09
C THR A 198 -12.15 18.01 1.07
N ILE A 199 -11.05 17.35 0.68
CA ILE A 199 -10.29 16.46 1.57
C ILE A 199 -9.15 17.26 2.21
N PRO A 200 -9.15 17.46 3.55
CA PRO A 200 -8.05 18.13 4.24
C PRO A 200 -6.71 17.39 4.09
N LEU A 201 -5.63 18.15 3.91
CA LEU A 201 -4.29 17.59 3.63
C LEU A 201 -3.78 16.61 4.70
N LEU A 202 -4.28 16.74 5.93
CA LEU A 202 -3.86 15.95 7.08
C LEU A 202 -4.53 14.57 7.16
N ILE A 203 -5.67 14.38 6.50
CA ILE A 203 -6.43 13.12 6.64
C ILE A 203 -5.64 11.92 6.09
N PRO A 204 -5.12 11.94 4.84
CA PRO A 204 -4.44 10.76 4.29
C PRO A 204 -3.22 10.29 5.10
N PRO A 205 -2.28 11.15 5.56
CA PRO A 205 -1.16 10.69 6.36
C PRO A 205 -1.57 10.22 7.77
N ILE A 206 -2.61 10.80 8.37
CA ILE A 206 -3.17 10.33 9.66
C ILE A 206 -3.76 8.93 9.51
N LEU A 207 -4.58 8.70 8.48
CA LEU A 207 -5.18 7.39 8.23
C LEU A 207 -4.09 6.34 7.96
N ASN A 208 -3.07 6.66 7.16
CA ASN A 208 -1.93 5.76 6.95
C ASN A 208 -1.22 5.40 8.26
N SER A 209 -0.97 6.38 9.12
CA SER A 209 -0.34 6.19 10.43
C SER A 209 -1.17 5.26 11.33
N ILE A 210 -2.47 5.56 11.47
CA ILE A 210 -3.40 4.75 12.28
C ILE A 210 -3.47 3.32 11.76
N GLY A 211 -3.56 3.14 10.44
CA GLY A 211 -3.59 1.83 9.80
C GLY A 211 -2.34 1.01 10.09
N LEU A 212 -1.15 1.59 9.87
CA LEU A 212 0.13 0.93 10.16
C LEU A 212 0.28 0.55 11.63
N ILE A 213 -0.02 1.48 12.55
CA ILE A 213 0.05 1.25 14.00
C ILE A 213 -0.90 0.11 14.39
N THR A 214 -2.14 0.15 13.90
CA THR A 214 -3.16 -0.86 14.22
C THR A 214 -2.75 -2.24 13.74
N ILE A 215 -2.27 -2.37 12.49
CA ILE A 215 -1.78 -3.63 11.94
C ILE A 215 -0.60 -4.15 12.77
N THR A 216 0.33 -3.26 13.13
CA THR A 216 1.53 -3.63 13.88
C THR A 216 1.20 -4.14 15.27
N ILE A 217 0.47 -3.36 16.08
CA ILE A 217 0.14 -3.70 17.47
C ILE A 217 -0.68 -5.00 17.53
N THR A 218 -1.66 -5.15 16.65
CA THR A 218 -2.53 -6.35 16.64
C THR A 218 -1.74 -7.62 16.35
N ASN A 219 -0.69 -7.51 15.53
CA ASN A 219 0.18 -8.61 15.18
C ASN A 219 1.39 -8.77 16.13
N MET A 220 1.52 -7.97 17.20
CA MET A 220 2.53 -8.20 18.24
C MET A 220 2.06 -9.19 19.31
N GLN A 221 0.75 -9.24 19.55
CA GLN A 221 0.09 -10.12 20.53
C GLN A 221 -0.06 -11.56 20.02
#